data_AF-A0A2U1UZ81-F1
#
_entry.id   AF-A0A2U1UZ81-F1
#
_cell.length_a   1.000
_cell.length_b   1.000
_cell.length_c   1.000
_cell.angle_alpha   90.00
_cell.angle_beta   90.00
_cell.angle_gamma   90.00
#
_symmetry.space_group_name_H-M   'P 1'
#
loop_
_entity.id
_entity.type
_entity.pdbx_description
1 polymer ?
#
loop_
_entity_poly.entity_id
_entity_poly.type
_entity_poly.pdbx_seq_one_letter_code
_entity_poly.pdbx_strand_id
1 'polypeptide(L)' 'MNAHTAPITVSLVHLPDAPDASGEPMVGLLVSTGPANTKRRPLLRIFPTLAAALAAKRSLETGR' A
#
# COMPACT_ATOMS: atom_id res chain seq x y z
N MET A 1 -0.59 -25.82 -15.95
CA MET A 1 -1.07 -25.11 -14.75
C MET A 1 -0.79 -23.64 -14.94
N ASN A 2 -1.78 -22.85 -15.38
CA ASN A 2 -1.61 -21.43 -15.63
C ASN A 2 -1.74 -20.70 -14.30
N ALA A 3 -0.67 -20.03 -13.86
CA ALA A 3 -0.72 -19.17 -12.68
C ALA A 3 -1.66 -17.99 -13.00
N HIS A 4 -2.89 -18.04 -12.52
CA HIS A 4 -3.76 -16.87 -12.50
C HIS A 4 -3.13 -15.85 -11.55
N THR A 5 -2.41 -14.88 -12.10
CA THR A 5 -1.86 -13.75 -11.34
C THR A 5 -3.02 -12.94 -10.78
N ALA A 6 -3.38 -13.19 -9.52
CA ALA A 6 -4.42 -12.42 -8.86
C ALA A 6 -4.04 -10.93 -8.88
N PRO A 7 -4.98 -10.03 -9.17
CA PRO A 7 -4.67 -8.62 -9.26
C PRO A 7 -4.17 -8.10 -7.91
N ILE A 8 -3.06 -7.38 -7.93
CA ILE A 8 -2.60 -6.58 -6.80
C ILE A 8 -3.38 -5.26 -6.83
N THR A 9 -3.89 -4.85 -5.69
CA THR A 9 -4.55 -3.56 -5.45
C THR A 9 -3.65 -2.74 -4.53
N VAL A 10 -3.37 -1.50 -4.93
CA VAL A 10 -2.55 -0.56 -4.15
C VAL A 10 -3.40 0.65 -3.77
N SER A 11 -3.66 0.82 -2.48
CA SER A 11 -4.54 1.86 -1.94
C SER A 11 -3.77 2.80 -1.01
N LEU A 12 -4.02 4.10 -1.14
CA LEU A 12 -3.59 5.08 -0.13
C LEU A 12 -4.60 5.11 1.01
N VAL A 13 -4.10 5.15 2.23
CA VAL A 13 -4.90 5.24 3.46
C VAL A 13 -4.32 6.33 4.34
N HIS A 14 -5.19 7.18 4.88
CA HIS A 14 -4.79 8.12 5.92
C HIS A 14 -4.83 7.41 7.27
N LEU A 15 -3.85 7.68 8.13
CA LEU A 15 -3.76 7.12 9.48
C LEU A 15 -3.92 8.25 10.51
N PRO A 16 -5.17 8.70 10.76
CA PRO A 16 -5.43 9.83 11.66
C PRO A 16 -5.04 9.53 13.12
N ASP A 17 -5.09 8.26 13.53
CA ASP A 17 -4.76 7.82 14.89
C ASP A 17 -3.26 7.54 15.09
N ALA A 18 -2.44 7.73 14.04
CA ALA A 18 -1.00 7.55 14.09
C ALA A 18 -0.32 8.81 13.58
N PRO A 19 -0.26 9.88 14.41
CA PRO A 19 0.50 11.06 14.07
C PRO A 19 2.01 10.76 14.12
N ASP A 20 2.76 11.50 13.31
CA ASP A 20 4.22 11.47 13.34
C ASP A 20 4.79 12.26 14.54
N ALA A 21 6.12 12.38 14.62
CA ALA A 21 6.79 13.12 15.70
C ALA A 21 6.45 14.62 15.74
N SER A 22 5.90 15.17 14.66
CA SER A 22 5.43 16.57 14.59
C SER A 22 3.94 16.72 14.89
N GLY A 23 3.20 15.63 15.09
CA GLY A 23 1.75 15.64 15.32
C GLY A 23 0.92 15.57 14.04
N GLU A 24 1.56 15.47 12.87
CA GLU A 24 0.88 15.43 11.58
C GLU A 24 0.41 14.00 11.25
N PRO A 25 -0.77 13.83 10.62
CA PRO A 25 -1.30 12.51 10.30
C PRO A 25 -0.42 11.78 9.29
N MET A 26 -0.06 10.52 9.60
CA MET A 26 0.73 9.70 8.69
C MET A 26 -0.10 9.16 7.52
N VAL A 27 0.59 8.85 6.43
CA VAL A 27 -0.02 8.25 5.24
C VAL A 27 0.48 6.83 5.07
N GLY A 28 -0.45 5.89 4.92
CA GLY A 28 -0.18 4.49 4.64
C GLY A 28 -0.43 4.14 3.18
N LEU A 29 0.29 3.11 2.72
CA LEU A 29 0.05 2.41 1.47
C LEU A 29 -0.30 0.96 1.78
N LEU A 30 -1.55 0.58 1.48
CA LEU A 30 -2.03 -0.79 1.61
C LEU A 30 -1.89 -1.51 0.27
N VAL A 31 -1.11 -2.58 0.28
CA VAL A 31 -0.93 -3.47 -0.87
C VAL A 31 -1.66 -4.77 -0.56
N SER A 32 -2.76 -5.01 -1.27
CA SER A 32 -3.58 -6.22 -1.12
C SER A 32 -3.53 -7.05 -2.39
N THR A 33 -3.50 -8.36 -2.25
CA THR A 33 -3.70 -9.27 -3.39
C THR A 33 -5.14 -9.72 -3.43
N GLY A 34 -5.73 -9.77 -4.62
CA GLY A 34 -7.13 -10.18 -4.80
C GLY A 34 -7.44 -11.55 -4.17
N PRO A 35 -8.73 -11.88 -3.98
CA PRO A 35 -9.19 -13.02 -3.20
C PRO A 35 -8.69 -14.39 -3.71
N ALA A 36 -8.24 -14.46 -4.96
CA ALA A 36 -7.64 -15.66 -5.55
C ALA A 36 -6.24 -16.01 -4.99
N ASN A 37 -5.61 -15.13 -4.19
CA ASN A 37 -4.26 -15.35 -3.67
C ASN A 37 -4.22 -15.33 -2.14
N THR A 38 -4.91 -16.31 -1.54
CA THR A 38 -5.03 -16.49 -0.08
C THR A 38 -3.69 -16.76 0.63
N LYS A 39 -2.64 -17.11 -0.11
CA LYS A 39 -1.28 -17.31 0.42
C LYS A 39 -0.50 -16.02 0.62
N ARG A 40 -0.96 -14.89 0.07
CA ARG A 40 -0.30 -13.58 0.21
C ARG A 40 -1.07 -12.72 1.22
N ARG A 41 -0.34 -12.18 2.19
CA ARG A 41 -0.91 -11.29 3.22
C ARG A 41 -0.90 -9.85 2.72
N PRO A 42 -1.94 -9.05 3.02
CA PRO A 42 -1.90 -7.61 2.80
C PRO A 42 -0.73 -6.98 3.55
N LEU A 43 -0.10 -5.98 2.93
CA LEU A 43 1.05 -5.27 3.51
C LEU A 43 0.71 -3.79 3.62
N LEU A 44 0.87 -3.23 4.83
CA LEU A 44 0.73 -1.81 5.10
C LEU A 44 2.13 -1.20 5.26
N ARG A 45 2.46 -0.20 4.45
CA ARG A 45 3.67 0.61 4.58
C ARG A 45 3.31 2.02 5.00
N ILE A 46 3.96 2.53 6.03
CA ILE A 46 3.71 3.88 6.56
C ILE A 46 4.78 4.83 6.02
N PHE A 47 4.37 6.01 5.62
CA PHE A 47 5.22 7.06 5.08
C PHE A 47 5.07 8.35 5.88
N PRO A 48 6.15 9.14 6.02
CA PRO A 48 6.11 10.41 6.74
C PRO A 48 5.35 11.49 5.96
N THR A 49 5.19 11.34 4.64
CA THR A 49 4.48 12.33 3.81
C THR A 49 3.64 11.66 2.73
N LEU A 50 2.58 12.35 2.30
CA LEU A 50 1.76 11.94 1.16
C LEU A 50 2.57 11.82 -0.13
N ALA A 51 3.54 12.72 -0.35
CA ALA A 51 4.41 12.69 -1.52
C ALA A 51 5.25 11.41 -1.59
N ALA A 52 5.81 10.97 -0.46
CA ALA A 52 6.55 9.71 -0.38
C ALA A 52 5.64 8.50 -0.64
N ALA A 53 4.42 8.49 -0.09
CA ALA A 53 3.44 7.44 -0.32
C ALA A 53 3.00 7.36 -1.79
N LEU A 54 2.81 8.50 -2.46
CA LEU A 54 2.46 8.58 -3.88
C LEU A 54 3.57 8.10 -4.80
N ALA A 55 4.83 8.48 -4.51
CA ALA A 55 5.98 7.99 -5.27
C ALA A 55 6.08 6.46 -5.18
N ALA A 56 5.97 5.91 -3.97
CA ALA A 56 5.98 4.46 -3.76
C ALA A 56 4.81 3.75 -4.45
N LYS A 57 3.61 4.35 -4.41
CA LYS A 57 2.43 3.84 -5.13
C LYS A 57 2.71 3.72 -6.63
N ARG A 58 3.18 4.80 -7.25
CA ARG A 58 3.49 4.82 -8.69
C ARG A 58 4.54 3.78 -9.07
N SER A 59 5.62 3.65 -8.29
CA SER A 59 6.63 2.63 -8.54
C SER A 59 6.06 1.20 -8.50
N LEU A 60 5.14 0.92 -7.59
CA LEU A 60 4.47 -0.39 -7.49
C LEU A 60 3.46 -0.63 -8.61
N GLU A 61 2.82 0.42 -9.13
CA GLU A 61 1.89 0.33 -10.26
C GLU A 61 2.63 0.18 -11.60
N THR A 62 3.80 0.81 -11.76
CA THR A 62 4.63 0.74 -12.98
C THR A 62 5.49 -0.52 -13.06
N GLY A 63 5.91 -1.09 -11.92
CA GLY A 63 6.71 -2.33 -11.88
C GLY A 63 5.93 -3.62 -12.14
N ARG A 64 4.72 -3.52 -12.71
CA ARG A 64 3.78 -4.62 -12.96
C ARG A 64 3.69 -4.92 -14.46
#